data_AF-X0VSR3-F1
#
_entry.id   AF-X0VSR3-F1
#
_cell.length_a   1.000
_cell.length_b   1.000
_cell.length_c   1.000
_cell.angle_alpha   90.00
_cell.angle_beta   90.00
_cell.angle_gamma   90.00
#
_symmetry.space_group_name_H-M   'P 1'
#
loop_
_entity.id
_entity.type
_entity.pdbx_description
1 polymer ?
#
loop_
_entity_poly.entity_id
_entity_poly.type
_entity_poly.pdbx_seq_one_letter_code
_entity_poly.pdbx_strand_id
1 'polypeptide(L)' 'MNKKTVEIEYAIPEWAICYLVNSDNSGLSEQEIEQLDRFWKYEQLISISVTSENAYFARVNDVDNIGCNVYDCNCLCEVI' A
#
# COMPACT_ATOMS: atom_id res chain seq x y z
N MET A 1 -27.15 1.31 0.74
CA MET A 1 -26.47 0.02 0.50
C MET A 1 -25.47 -0.16 1.63
N ASN A 2 -25.45 -1.30 2.31
CA ASN A 2 -24.38 -1.59 3.26
C ASN A 2 -23.12 -1.89 2.47
N LYS A 3 -22.10 -1.05 2.62
CA LYS A 3 -20.77 -1.26 2.04
C LYS A 3 -20.18 -2.52 2.66
N LYS A 4 -19.76 -3.49 1.84
CA LYS A 4 -19.05 -4.67 2.32
C LYS A 4 -17.56 -4.38 2.32
N THR A 5 -16.85 -4.90 3.31
CA THR A 5 -15.40 -4.75 3.40
C THR A 5 -14.72 -6.11 3.37
N VAL A 6 -13.49 -6.15 2.90
CA VAL A 6 -12.63 -7.34 2.87
C VAL A 6 -11.23 -6.97 3.33
N GLU A 7 -10.54 -7.90 3.98
CA GLU A 7 -9.12 -7.78 4.31
C GLU A 7 -8.29 -8.49 3.23
N ILE A 8 -7.29 -7.79 2.70
CA ILE A 8 -6.35 -8.29 1.68
C ILE A 8 -4.94 -8.00 2.18
N GLU A 9 -4.06 -8.99 2.05
CA GLU A 9 -2.64 -8.82 2.32
C GLU A 9 -1.92 -8.38 1.05
N TYR A 10 -1.22 -7.25 1.11
CA TYR A 10 -0.39 -6.73 0.03
C TYR A 10 1.07 -6.63 0.48
N ALA A 11 1.99 -6.89 -0.45
CA ALA A 11 3.41 -6.60 -0.36
C ALA A 11 3.65 -5.14 -0.80
N ILE A 12 3.80 -4.26 0.18
CA ILE A 12 3.92 -2.81 -0.04
C ILE A 12 5.40 -2.40 -0.03
N PRO A 13 5.88 -1.64 -1.03
CA PRO A 13 7.25 -1.14 -1.05
C PRO A 13 7.60 -0.35 0.21
N GLU A 14 8.82 -0.55 0.72
CA GLU A 14 9.36 0.17 1.87
C GLU A 14 9.28 1.70 1.68
N TRP A 15 9.55 2.20 0.47
CA TRP A 15 9.47 3.63 0.14
C TRP A 15 8.05 4.20 0.24
N ALA A 16 7.01 3.37 0.10
CA ALA A 16 5.62 3.81 0.06
C ALA A 16 4.93 3.85 1.44
N ILE A 17 5.46 3.11 2.41
CA ILE A 17 4.77 2.83 3.69
C ILE A 17 4.51 4.09 4.50
N CYS A 18 5.50 4.98 4.62
CA CYS A 18 5.36 6.21 5.41
C CYS A 18 4.19 7.06 4.90
N TYR A 19 4.00 7.14 3.58
CA TYR A 19 2.90 7.87 2.99
C TYR A 19 1.56 7.15 3.20
N LEU A 20 1.48 5.85 2.90
CA LEU A 20 0.22 5.11 3.00
C LEU A 20 -0.30 5.00 4.46
N VAL A 21 0.60 4.93 5.44
CA VAL A 21 0.23 4.81 6.86
C VAL A 21 0.05 6.16 7.54
N ASN A 22 0.94 7.12 7.29
CA ASN A 22 1.00 8.38 8.05
C ASN A 22 0.70 9.63 7.20
N SER A 23 0.43 9.47 5.90
CA SER A 23 0.33 10.58 4.94
C SER A 23 1.58 11.48 4.89
N ASP A 24 2.73 10.94 5.28
CA ASP A 24 4.02 11.63 5.20
C ASP A 24 4.60 11.45 3.80
N ASN A 25 4.70 12.55 3.05
CA ASN A 25 5.23 12.58 1.69
C ASN A 25 6.71 12.97 1.62
N SER A 26 7.37 13.10 2.77
CA SER A 26 8.79 13.46 2.84
C SER A 26 9.65 12.45 2.07
N GLY A 27 10.43 12.95 1.11
CA GLY A 27 11.32 12.11 0.30
C GLY A 27 10.65 11.45 -0.92
N LEU A 28 9.35 11.67 -1.13
CA LEU A 28 8.64 11.23 -2.33
C LEU A 28 8.55 12.34 -3.37
N SER A 29 8.66 11.95 -4.64
CA SER A 29 8.35 12.79 -5.79
C SER A 29 6.84 12.92 -5.98
N GLU A 30 6.41 13.95 -6.71
CA GLU A 30 5.00 14.14 -7.07
C GLU A 30 4.45 12.92 -7.85
N GLN A 31 5.26 12.31 -8.71
CA GLN A 31 4.87 11.13 -9.48
C GLN A 31 4.62 9.91 -8.58
N GLU A 32 5.45 9.71 -7.55
CA GLU A 32 5.27 8.63 -6.57
C GLU A 32 4.02 8.86 -5.73
N ILE A 33 3.77 10.09 -5.29
CA ILE A 33 2.55 10.45 -4.54
C ILE A 33 1.30 10.14 -5.39
N GLU A 34 1.25 10.62 -6.63
CA GLU A 34 0.13 10.33 -7.53
C GLU A 34 -0.06 8.83 -7.78
N GLN A 35 1.02 8.06 -7.82
CA GLN A 35 0.96 6.61 -7.99
C GLN A 35 0.35 5.95 -6.74
N LEU A 36 0.73 6.37 -5.55
CA LEU A 36 0.17 5.87 -4.29
C LEU A 36 -1.31 6.24 -4.14
N ASP A 37 -1.70 7.46 -4.53
CA ASP A 37 -3.10 7.88 -4.56
C ASP A 37 -3.93 7.03 -5.54
N ARG A 38 -3.36 6.70 -6.71
CA ARG A 38 -4.01 5.79 -7.67
C ARG A 38 -4.17 4.39 -7.10
N PHE A 39 -3.13 3.85 -6.46
CA PHE A 39 -3.19 2.54 -5.81
C PHE A 39 -4.29 2.52 -4.73
N TRP A 40 -4.27 3.48 -3.81
CA TRP A 40 -5.28 3.63 -2.75
C TRP A 40 -6.70 3.64 -3.29
N LYS A 41 -6.92 4.44 -4.35
CA LYS A 41 -8.24 4.57 -4.97
C LYS A 41 -8.64 3.32 -5.75
N TYR A 42 -7.73 2.71 -6.50
CA TYR A 42 -8.05 1.57 -7.36
C TYR A 42 -8.44 0.35 -6.53
N GLU A 43 -7.65 0.04 -5.51
CA GLU A 43 -7.87 -1.08 -4.58
C GLU A 43 -8.95 -0.78 -3.52
N GLN A 44 -9.57 0.41 -3.57
CA GLN A 44 -10.60 0.86 -2.63
C GLN A 44 -10.15 0.78 -1.15
N LEU A 45 -8.91 1.19 -0.88
CA LEU A 45 -8.36 1.13 0.49
C LEU A 45 -9.14 2.05 1.42
N ILE A 46 -9.41 1.52 2.62
CA ILE A 46 -9.96 2.24 3.76
C ILE A 46 -8.87 2.47 4.80
N SER A 47 -8.06 1.44 5.05
CA SER A 47 -6.95 1.48 6.00
C SER A 47 -5.89 0.45 5.66
N ILE A 48 -4.67 0.71 6.09
CA ILE A 48 -3.50 -0.16 5.93
C ILE A 48 -2.79 -0.31 7.28
N SER A 49 -2.27 -1.50 7.56
CA SER A 49 -1.46 -1.79 8.73
C SER A 49 -0.33 -2.73 8.38
N VAL A 50 0.89 -2.41 8.83
CA VAL A 50 2.08 -3.24 8.61
C VAL A 50 2.02 -4.46 9.52
N THR A 51 2.18 -5.66 8.96
CA THR A 51 2.10 -6.95 9.67
C THR A 51 3.45 -7.66 9.76
N SER A 52 4.36 -7.46 8.80
CA SER A 52 5.71 -8.02 8.89
C SER A 52 6.60 -7.21 9.84
N GLU A 53 7.42 -7.91 10.63
CA GLU A 53 8.35 -7.26 11.57
C GLU A 53 9.52 -6.56 10.85
N ASN A 54 9.94 -7.11 9.71
CA ASN A 54 11.08 -6.61 8.94
C ASN A 54 10.71 -6.53 7.46
N ALA A 55 11.39 -5.63 6.76
CA ALA A 55 11.37 -5.60 5.30
C ALA A 55 12.03 -6.86 4.72
N TYR A 56 11.53 -7.34 3.60
CA TYR A 56 12.15 -8.40 2.81
C TYR A 56 12.12 -8.06 1.32
N PHE A 57 12.98 -8.71 0.53
CA PHE A 57 13.03 -8.46 -0.91
C PHE A 57 11.95 -9.25 -1.65
N ALA A 58 11.09 -8.56 -2.40
CA ALA A 58 10.14 -9.16 -3.33
C ALA A 58 10.55 -8.86 -4.78
N ARG A 59 10.32 -9.83 -5.69
CA ARG A 59 10.62 -9.66 -7.12
C ARG A 59 9.64 -8.72 -7.83
N VAL A 60 8.44 -8.61 -7.30
CA VAL A 60 7.36 -7.70 -7.71
C VAL A 60 6.61 -7.29 -6.44
N ASN A 61 6.10 -6.07 -6.41
CA ASN A 61 5.24 -5.56 -5.34
C ASN A 61 3.87 -5.15 -5.90
N ASP A 62 2.90 -4.92 -5.01
CA ASP A 62 1.51 -4.68 -5.40
C ASP A 62 1.22 -3.23 -5.83
N VAL A 63 2.16 -2.30 -5.66
CA VAL A 63 1.99 -0.90 -6.04
C VAL A 63 2.39 -0.66 -7.50
N ASP A 64 3.55 -1.16 -7.93
CA ASP A 64 4.11 -0.87 -9.26
C ASP A 64 4.68 -2.08 -10.02
N ASN A 65 4.62 -3.28 -9.44
CA ASN A 65 5.18 -4.50 -10.00
C ASN A 65 6.71 -4.48 -10.22
N ILE A 66 7.46 -3.62 -9.52
CA ILE A 66 8.93 -3.56 -9.56
C ILE A 66 9.54 -4.30 -8.37
N GLY A 67 10.72 -4.90 -8.55
CA GLY A 67 11.42 -5.58 -7.45
C GLY A 67 12.03 -4.59 -6.46
N CYS A 68 11.73 -4.74 -5.17
CA CYS A 68 12.23 -3.89 -4.10
C CYS A 68 12.10 -4.55 -2.71
N ASN A 69 12.53 -3.84 -1.67
CA ASN A 69 12.18 -4.20 -0.30
C ASN A 69 10.70 -3.86 -0.04
N VAL A 70 9.98 -4.78 0.57
CA VAL A 70 8.57 -4.65 0.90
C VAL A 70 8.32 -5.02 2.37
N TYR A 71 7.18 -4.59 2.88
CA TYR A 71 6.56 -5.16 4.08
C TYR A 71 5.23 -5.81 3.70
N ASP A 72 4.85 -6.85 4.44
CA ASP A 72 3.49 -7.36 4.38
C ASP A 72 2.57 -6.40 5.13
N CYS A 73 1.45 -6.06 4.51
CA CYS A 73 0.47 -5.13 5.03
C CYS A 73 -0.94 -5.71 4.91
N ASN A 74 -1.68 -5.75 6.03
CA ASN A 74 -3.12 -6.00 6.00
C ASN A 74 -3.85 -4.71 5.63
N CYS A 75 -4.60 -4.75 4.53
CA CYS A 75 -5.38 -3.65 4.00
C CYS A 75 -6.88 -3.98 4.05
N LEU A 76 -7.66 -3.07 4.63
CA LEU A 76 -9.12 -3.13 4.60
C LEU A 76 -9.60 -2.41 3.34
N CYS A 77 -10.27 -3.14 2.46
CA CYS A 77 -10.77 -2.63 1.19
C CYS A 77 -12.31 -2.66 1.12
N GLU A 78 -12.90 -1.72 0.40
CA GLU A 78 -14.34 -1.72 0.10
C GLU A 78 -14.64 -2.62 -1.11
N VAL A 79 -15.65 -3.48 -0.96
CA VAL A 79 -16.18 -4.32 -2.05
C VAL A 79 -17.39 -3.61 -2.68
N ILE A 80 -17.30 -3.35 -3.98
CA ILE A 80 -18.36 -2.73 -4.79
C ILE A 80 -19.38 -3.79 -5.25
#